data_AF-A1SFT1-F1
#
_entry.id   AF-A1SFT1-F1
#
_cell.length_a   1.000
_cell.length_b   1.000
_cell.length_c   1.000
_cell.angle_alpha   90.00
_cell.angle_beta   90.00
_cell.angle_gamma   90.00
#
_symmetry.space_group_name_H-M   'P 1'
#
loop_
_entity.id
_entity.type
_entity.pdbx_description
1 polymer ?
#
loop_
_entity_poly.entity_id
_entity_poly.type
_entity_poly.pdbx_seq_one_letter_code
_entity_poly.pdbx_strand_id
1 'polypeptide(L)'
;MSVESSPPSGRRRGRPQRLPEDPHALSSGLVGCDQRIAWLVTVARVLGPDPDLARRDGFIAALRDRDILVDASRVSRWESGLQPLPSRVAATYESVLGLTEGSLVSVASGLRRSFGTGPSPRESLLGDTEMSDPDLDRLLELAETGRATGADWLHLTDHFNRFERVFLREDDWTRLCHRLVTELGSAVGTAYVRRYEAAAAFIRHPNAQRHLILAVGRFVTDPDTQVVAPILNLLGEVPDPAAAALTLRMLSADSENKYLRRAASSVAAVKLARGHFDEAALPRLESHVLGALRRGESLDGRLDAFDLAVRLPEQSWARVAGGLRTRRAYGLVTQARIDDELVPAARAASLVAELAPAIQADTPSHQAQEPDLMLRRLLREALLHSHKRRRHHAALLLAASPYAPATARHCLRLAADANDLLAARAWTVLMRVGNSSQRDGVVHRAIVEERPTVRARALVNAGLGGELTPEQSATIAGGYESARSLERHATLFALGMAGAPELARLAESEDAETQRGAKWWLSQGPAIHDRDVLQG
;
A
#
# COMPACT_ATOMS: atom_id res chain seq x y z
N MET A 1 24.32 -61.15 20.06
CA MET A 1 23.37 -60.14 19.57
C MET A 1 23.63 -58.85 20.34
N SER A 2 24.47 -58.00 19.77
CA SER A 2 24.86 -56.72 20.37
C SER A 2 23.85 -55.65 19.93
N VAL A 3 23.25 -54.98 20.91
CA VAL A 3 22.33 -53.86 20.66
C VAL A 3 23.19 -52.62 20.44
N GLU A 4 23.25 -52.14 19.19
CA GLU A 4 23.81 -50.85 18.85
C GLU A 4 22.94 -49.75 19.44
N SER A 5 23.47 -49.06 20.46
CA SER A 5 22.92 -47.81 20.96
C SER A 5 23.28 -46.69 19.98
N SER A 6 22.32 -46.26 19.17
CA SER A 6 22.42 -45.04 18.39
C SER A 6 22.73 -43.84 19.29
N PRO A 7 23.66 -42.95 18.92
CA PRO A 7 23.98 -41.77 19.72
C PRO A 7 22.78 -40.79 19.72
N PRO A 8 22.61 -40.02 20.81
CA PRO A 8 21.50 -39.07 20.90
C PRO A 8 21.62 -38.00 19.82
N SER A 9 20.49 -37.70 19.19
CA SER A 9 20.33 -36.62 18.23
C SER A 9 20.91 -35.31 18.78
N GLY A 10 21.71 -34.64 17.95
CA GLY A 10 22.51 -33.48 18.33
C GLY A 10 21.69 -32.41 19.08
N ARG A 11 22.26 -31.92 20.18
CA ARG A 11 21.79 -30.74 20.92
C ARG A 11 21.48 -29.60 19.94
N ARG A 12 20.21 -29.18 19.87
CA ARG A 12 19.78 -27.96 19.19
C ARG A 12 20.61 -26.77 19.69
N ARG A 13 21.50 -26.23 18.86
CA ARG A 13 22.29 -25.03 19.15
C ARG A 13 21.49 -23.79 18.72
N GLY A 14 21.30 -22.85 19.65
CA GLY A 14 20.77 -21.50 19.40
C GLY A 14 19.49 -21.19 20.18
N ARG A 15 19.46 -20.06 20.89
CA ARG A 15 18.21 -19.47 21.43
C ARG A 15 17.33 -19.06 20.22
N PRO A 16 16.00 -19.25 20.27
CA PRO A 16 15.11 -18.73 19.22
C PRO A 16 15.40 -17.26 18.92
N GLN A 17 15.38 -16.89 17.64
CA GLN A 17 15.57 -15.51 17.23
C GLN A 17 14.37 -14.70 17.76
N ARG A 18 14.64 -13.76 18.66
CA ARG A 18 13.62 -12.82 19.12
C ARG A 18 13.39 -11.78 18.03
N LEU A 19 12.15 -11.68 17.55
CA LEU A 19 11.75 -10.69 16.55
C LEU A 19 11.54 -9.32 17.23
N PRO A 20 11.87 -8.20 16.55
CA PRO A 20 11.68 -6.87 17.10
C PRO A 20 10.20 -6.50 17.18
N GLU A 21 9.84 -5.76 18.22
CA GLU A 21 8.48 -5.34 18.53
C GLU A 21 8.38 -3.81 18.47
N ASP A 22 7.27 -3.26 17.99
CA ASP A 22 7.02 -1.81 18.03
C ASP A 22 6.65 -1.41 19.47
N PRO A 23 7.47 -0.59 20.16
CA PRO A 23 7.27 -0.27 21.57
C PRO A 23 6.12 0.70 21.82
N HIS A 24 5.62 1.39 20.79
CA HIS A 24 4.59 2.40 20.95
C HIS A 24 3.19 1.78 21.05
N ALA A 25 2.30 2.36 21.86
CA ALA A 25 0.91 1.89 21.90
C ALA A 25 0.23 1.99 20.52
N LEU A 26 -0.74 1.12 20.25
CA LEU A 26 -1.54 1.14 19.02
C LEU A 26 -2.28 2.47 18.83
N SER A 27 -2.77 3.05 19.93
CA SER A 27 -3.47 4.34 19.93
C SER A 27 -2.55 5.55 19.87
N SER A 28 -1.23 5.35 19.90
CA SER A 28 -0.29 6.47 19.82
C SER A 28 -0.18 6.97 18.38
N GLY A 29 0.11 8.26 18.19
CA GLY A 29 0.48 8.80 16.88
C GLY A 29 1.84 8.32 16.36
N LEU A 30 2.66 7.71 17.22
CA LEU A 30 4.03 7.28 16.94
C LEU A 30 4.09 5.83 16.43
N VAL A 31 4.98 5.58 15.48
CA VAL A 31 5.30 4.27 14.91
C VAL A 31 6.76 3.97 15.17
N GLY A 32 7.08 2.76 15.66
CA GLY A 32 8.45 2.27 15.74
C GLY A 32 8.98 1.90 14.36
N CYS A 33 9.33 2.90 13.54
CA CYS A 33 9.76 2.68 12.14
C CYS A 33 10.94 1.71 12.06
N ASP A 34 11.96 1.91 12.89
CA ASP A 34 13.16 1.07 12.86
C ASP A 34 12.87 -0.36 13.31
N GLN A 35 12.01 -0.58 14.31
CA GLN A 35 11.63 -1.93 14.73
C GLN A 35 10.82 -2.66 13.66
N ARG A 36 9.96 -1.96 12.92
CA ARG A 36 9.19 -2.57 11.82
C ARG A 36 10.04 -2.89 10.60
N ILE A 37 11.01 -2.03 10.27
CA ILE A 37 11.95 -2.28 9.18
C ILE A 37 12.89 -3.42 9.56
N ALA A 38 13.39 -3.42 10.79
CA ALA A 38 14.16 -4.52 11.36
C ALA A 38 13.37 -5.84 11.33
N TRP A 39 12.09 -5.81 11.71
CA TRP A 39 11.20 -6.96 11.62
C TRP A 39 11.14 -7.48 10.18
N LEU A 40 10.86 -6.60 9.22
CA LEU A 40 10.71 -6.96 7.80
C LEU A 40 11.97 -7.66 7.25
N VAL A 41 13.15 -7.07 7.45
CA VAL A 41 14.40 -7.67 6.95
C VAL A 41 14.74 -8.97 7.67
N THR A 42 14.38 -9.08 8.96
CA THR A 42 14.65 -10.27 9.77
C THR A 42 13.76 -11.43 9.33
N VAL A 43 12.46 -11.20 9.15
CA VAL A 43 11.53 -12.25 8.70
C VAL A 43 11.81 -12.65 7.25
N ALA A 44 12.18 -11.70 6.38
CA ALA A 44 12.61 -12.00 5.01
C ALA A 44 13.80 -12.96 4.97
N ARG A 45 14.76 -12.78 5.89
CA ARG A 45 15.92 -13.67 6.01
C ARG A 45 15.58 -15.00 6.67
N VAL A 46 14.93 -14.98 7.84
CA VAL A 46 14.71 -16.17 8.69
C VAL A 46 13.67 -17.11 8.09
N LEU A 47 12.65 -16.58 7.43
CA LEU A 47 11.58 -17.33 6.77
C LEU A 47 11.79 -17.43 5.25
N GLY A 48 12.94 -16.96 4.76
CA GLY A 48 13.33 -17.11 3.36
C GLY A 48 13.51 -18.58 2.98
N PRO A 49 13.53 -18.90 1.68
CA PRO A 49 13.61 -20.29 1.20
C PRO A 49 14.96 -20.96 1.52
N ASP A 50 16.03 -20.19 1.68
CA ASP A 50 17.38 -20.69 1.93
C ASP A 50 17.66 -20.88 3.45
N PRO A 51 17.84 -22.13 3.93
CA PRO A 51 18.09 -22.41 5.34
C PRO A 51 19.46 -21.93 5.84
N ASP A 52 20.45 -21.75 4.96
CA ASP A 52 21.78 -21.26 5.34
C ASP A 52 21.77 -19.75 5.53
N LEU A 53 21.05 -19.00 4.69
CA LEU A 53 20.82 -17.56 4.88
C LEU A 53 19.91 -17.27 6.09
N ALA A 54 19.01 -18.19 6.43
CA ALA A 54 18.21 -18.09 7.66
C ALA A 54 19.08 -18.11 8.93
N ARG A 55 20.31 -18.64 8.87
CA ARG A 55 21.30 -18.55 9.95
C ARG A 55 22.15 -17.29 9.78
N ARG A 56 22.41 -16.58 10.89
CA ARG A 56 23.19 -15.33 10.87
C ARG A 56 24.60 -15.53 10.29
N ASP A 57 25.27 -16.63 10.66
CA ASP A 57 26.64 -16.89 10.18
C ASP A 57 26.68 -17.14 8.66
N GLY A 58 25.71 -17.86 8.11
CA GLY A 58 25.58 -18.09 6.67
C GLY A 58 25.28 -16.79 5.91
N PHE A 59 24.40 -15.95 6.46
CA PHE A 59 24.13 -14.63 5.88
C PHE A 59 25.36 -13.71 5.87
N ILE A 60 26.16 -13.70 6.95
CA ILE A 60 27.40 -12.91 7.00
C ILE A 60 28.44 -13.44 6.00
N ALA A 61 28.52 -14.76 5.81
CA ALA A 61 29.37 -15.33 4.78
C ALA A 61 28.92 -14.87 3.39
N ALA A 62 27.62 -14.92 3.09
CA ALA A 62 27.06 -14.48 1.81
C ALA A 62 27.25 -12.97 1.54
N LEU A 63 27.28 -12.14 2.60
CA LEU A 63 27.66 -10.73 2.50
C LEU A 63 29.15 -10.57 2.16
N ARG A 64 30.02 -11.32 2.84
CA ARG A 64 31.47 -11.28 2.62
C ARG A 64 31.84 -11.71 1.20
N ASP A 65 31.17 -12.73 0.65
CA ASP A 65 31.37 -13.20 -0.72
C ASP A 65 31.01 -12.15 -1.79
N ARG A 66 30.32 -11.07 -1.38
CA ARG A 66 29.96 -9.91 -2.21
C ARG A 66 30.75 -8.64 -1.81
N ASP A 67 31.87 -8.80 -1.11
CA ASP A 67 32.72 -7.72 -0.60
C ASP A 67 32.04 -6.76 0.39
N ILE A 68 30.95 -7.20 1.03
CA ILE A 68 30.23 -6.42 2.04
C ILE A 68 30.72 -6.82 3.44
N LEU A 69 31.65 -6.03 3.97
CA LEU A 69 32.27 -6.28 5.27
C LEU A 69 31.37 -5.82 6.43
N VAL A 70 30.66 -6.77 7.05
CA VAL A 70 29.81 -6.54 8.22
C VAL A 70 30.05 -7.61 9.28
N ASP A 71 30.15 -7.20 10.55
CA ASP A 71 30.25 -8.12 11.69
C ASP A 71 28.88 -8.56 12.23
N ALA A 72 28.86 -9.65 13.01
CA ALA A 72 27.63 -10.21 13.57
C ALA A 72 26.91 -9.28 14.55
N SER A 73 27.64 -8.40 15.25
CA SER A 73 27.06 -7.43 16.18
C SER A 73 26.28 -6.36 15.44
N ARG A 74 26.79 -5.90 14.29
CA ARG A 74 26.14 -4.92 13.43
C ARG A 74 24.86 -5.47 12.81
N VAL A 75 24.90 -6.69 12.24
CA VAL A 75 23.68 -7.38 11.78
C VAL A 75 22.66 -7.52 12.92
N SER A 76 23.10 -7.95 14.11
CA SER A 76 22.21 -8.08 15.26
C SER A 76 21.56 -6.76 15.70
N ARG A 77 22.27 -5.63 15.61
CA ARG A 77 21.71 -4.30 15.96
C ARG A 77 20.71 -3.81 14.92
N TRP A 78 20.95 -4.10 13.64
CA TRP A 78 19.99 -3.82 12.57
C TRP A 78 18.72 -4.67 12.72
N GLU A 79 18.84 -5.97 12.93
CA GLU A 79 17.72 -6.91 13.04
C GLU A 79 16.90 -6.77 14.34
N SER A 80 17.48 -6.15 15.37
CA SER A 80 16.76 -5.81 16.60
C SER A 80 16.08 -4.44 16.56
N GLY A 81 16.37 -3.62 15.54
CA GLY A 81 15.92 -2.22 15.48
C GLY A 81 16.57 -1.34 16.54
N LEU A 82 17.69 -1.76 17.15
CA LEU A 82 18.49 -0.94 18.06
C LEU A 82 19.29 0.13 17.31
N GLN A 83 19.56 -0.11 16.02
CA GLN A 83 20.19 0.84 15.12
C GLN A 83 19.32 0.98 13.86
N PRO A 84 19.05 2.22 13.39
CA PRO A 84 18.37 2.44 12.12
C PRO A 84 19.10 1.71 10.98
N LEU A 85 18.32 1.01 10.15
CA LEU A 85 18.83 0.25 8.99
C LEU A 85 18.84 1.14 7.74
N PRO A 86 20.00 1.59 7.23
CA PRO A 86 20.05 2.47 6.05
C PRO A 86 19.43 1.82 4.80
N SER A 87 18.83 2.60 3.90
CA SER A 87 18.16 2.05 2.71
C SER A 87 19.06 1.15 1.85
N ARG A 88 20.33 1.52 1.67
CA ARG A 88 21.34 0.67 1.01
C ARG A 88 21.54 -0.70 1.65
N VAL A 89 21.36 -0.80 2.97
CA VAL A 89 21.44 -2.10 3.68
C VAL A 89 20.20 -2.93 3.37
N ALA A 90 19.03 -2.32 3.24
CA ALA A 90 17.83 -3.03 2.78
C ALA A 90 18.01 -3.55 1.35
N ALA A 91 18.59 -2.74 0.44
CA ALA A 91 18.92 -3.16 -0.92
C ALA A 91 19.91 -4.34 -0.93
N THR A 92 20.89 -4.32 -0.01
CA THR A 92 21.81 -5.44 0.18
C THR A 92 21.09 -6.72 0.62
N TYR A 93 20.14 -6.62 1.56
CA TYR A 93 19.31 -7.76 1.96
C TYR A 93 18.53 -8.31 0.77
N GLU A 94 17.94 -7.45 -0.07
CA GLU A 94 17.24 -7.90 -1.28
C GLU A 94 18.17 -8.68 -2.20
N SER A 95 19.35 -8.15 -2.50
CA SER A 95 20.33 -8.80 -3.37
C SER A 95 20.82 -10.15 -2.82
N VAL A 96 21.17 -10.23 -1.54
CA VAL A 96 21.67 -11.46 -0.91
C VAL A 96 20.58 -12.53 -0.81
N LEU A 97 19.35 -12.12 -0.50
CA LEU A 97 18.21 -13.03 -0.36
C LEU A 97 17.55 -13.37 -1.70
N GLY A 98 18.01 -12.79 -2.81
CA GLY A 98 17.39 -12.95 -4.12
C GLY A 98 15.95 -12.45 -4.15
N LEU A 99 15.66 -11.36 -3.44
CA LEU A 99 14.35 -10.70 -3.48
C LEU A 99 14.30 -9.72 -4.64
N THR A 100 13.08 -9.37 -5.04
CA THR A 100 12.88 -8.35 -6.07
C THR A 100 13.46 -7.01 -5.59
N GLU A 101 14.28 -6.37 -6.43
CA GLU A 101 14.95 -5.11 -6.12
C GLU A 101 13.97 -4.02 -5.64
N GLY A 102 14.31 -3.27 -4.61
CA GLY A 102 13.47 -2.22 -4.08
C GLY A 102 12.15 -2.67 -3.42
N SER A 103 11.88 -3.98 -3.28
CA SER A 103 10.67 -4.49 -2.62
C SER A 103 10.64 -4.19 -1.12
N LEU A 104 11.79 -4.30 -0.43
CA LEU A 104 12.01 -3.90 0.95
C LEU A 104 12.34 -2.40 1.04
N VAL A 105 13.21 -1.89 0.16
CA VAL A 105 13.66 -0.47 0.19
C VAL A 105 12.46 0.47 0.06
N SER A 106 11.54 0.19 -0.86
CA SER A 106 10.37 1.04 -1.10
C SER A 106 9.42 1.05 0.09
N VAL A 107 9.18 -0.12 0.70
CA VAL A 107 8.32 -0.23 1.89
C VAL A 107 8.95 0.46 3.10
N ALA A 108 10.26 0.29 3.31
CA ALA A 108 11.01 0.95 4.37
C ALA A 108 11.02 2.48 4.21
N SER A 109 11.28 2.97 2.99
CA SER A 109 11.30 4.39 2.64
C SER A 109 9.92 5.03 2.82
N GLY A 110 8.87 4.34 2.35
CA GLY A 110 7.49 4.76 2.55
C GLY A 110 7.13 4.85 4.03
N LEU A 111 7.54 3.86 4.85
CA LEU A 111 7.26 3.86 6.29
C LEU A 111 7.97 5.02 7.01
N ARG A 112 9.27 5.23 6.73
CA ARG A 112 10.07 6.32 7.32
C ARG A 112 9.54 7.68 6.93
N ARG A 113 9.27 7.89 5.64
CA ARG A 113 8.64 9.13 5.18
C ARG A 113 7.30 9.36 5.87
N SER A 114 6.61 8.27 6.20
CA SER A 114 5.27 8.36 6.76
C SER A 114 5.18 8.67 8.24
N PHE A 115 6.09 8.13 9.03
CA PHE A 115 6.00 8.19 10.49
C PHE A 115 7.34 8.46 11.19
N GLY A 116 8.43 8.61 10.43
CA GLY A 116 9.74 8.94 10.96
C GLY A 116 9.76 10.36 11.53
N THR A 117 10.49 10.52 12.63
CA THR A 117 10.65 11.77 13.37
C THR A 117 12.03 12.36 13.08
N GLY A 118 12.19 12.95 11.89
CA GLY A 118 13.44 13.61 11.52
C GLY A 118 13.47 14.05 10.05
N PRO A 119 14.36 14.99 9.68
CA PRO A 119 14.64 15.23 8.27
C PRO A 119 15.08 13.92 7.65
N SER A 120 14.39 13.47 6.60
CA SER A 120 14.86 12.32 5.82
C SER A 120 16.22 12.70 5.25
N PRO A 121 17.32 12.02 5.63
CA PRO A 121 18.60 12.28 5.02
C PRO A 121 18.44 12.15 3.50
N ARG A 122 19.17 12.96 2.72
CA ARG A 122 19.41 12.67 1.30
C ARG A 122 20.38 11.49 1.24
N GLU A 123 19.92 10.33 1.70
CA GLU A 123 20.64 9.06 1.60
C GLU A 123 20.27 8.44 0.26
N SER A 124 21.27 7.92 -0.45
CA SER A 124 21.00 7.08 -1.61
C SER A 124 20.20 5.84 -1.15
N LEU A 125 19.13 5.56 -1.88
CA LEU A 125 18.26 4.42 -1.70
C LEU A 125 18.94 3.12 -2.13
N LEU A 126 19.78 3.17 -3.17
CA LEU A 126 20.25 1.98 -3.91
C LEU A 126 21.78 1.79 -3.87
N GLY A 127 22.59 2.85 -3.71
CA GLY A 127 24.06 2.72 -3.55
C GLY A 127 24.87 3.99 -3.83
N ASP A 128 26.13 4.05 -3.38
CA ASP A 128 26.96 5.27 -3.44
C ASP A 128 27.63 5.52 -4.81
N THR A 129 27.58 4.57 -5.74
CA THR A 129 28.20 4.71 -7.08
C THR A 129 27.47 5.76 -7.90
N GLU A 130 28.20 6.71 -8.49
CA GLU A 130 27.63 7.65 -9.46
C GLU A 130 27.19 6.88 -10.72
N MET A 131 25.98 7.18 -11.19
CA MET A 131 25.45 6.64 -12.43
C MET A 131 26.18 7.29 -13.60
N SER A 132 26.58 6.48 -14.60
CA SER A 132 27.21 7.01 -15.79
C SER A 132 26.21 7.73 -16.70
N ASP A 133 26.65 8.71 -17.48
CA ASP A 133 25.78 9.42 -18.43
C ASP A 133 25.04 8.47 -19.40
N PRO A 134 25.69 7.42 -19.99
CA PRO A 134 24.99 6.44 -20.82
C PRO A 134 23.89 5.66 -20.08
N ASP A 135 24.09 5.36 -18.80
CA ASP A 135 23.07 4.67 -17.99
C ASP A 135 21.89 5.60 -17.70
N LEU A 136 22.16 6.88 -17.42
CA LEU A 136 21.12 7.89 -17.23
C LEU A 136 20.29 8.08 -18.51
N ASP A 137 20.94 8.26 -19.66
CA ASP A 137 20.27 8.41 -20.95
C ASP A 137 19.38 7.19 -21.26
N ARG A 138 19.87 5.98 -20.99
CA ARG A 138 19.10 4.75 -21.11
C ARG A 138 17.86 4.74 -20.19
N LEU A 139 17.99 5.16 -18.93
CA LEU A 139 16.85 5.21 -18.01
C LEU A 139 15.80 6.23 -18.45
N LEU A 140 16.24 7.39 -18.98
CA LEU A 140 15.36 8.39 -19.55
C LEU A 140 14.61 7.84 -20.78
N GLU A 141 15.31 7.17 -21.69
CA GLU A 141 14.69 6.53 -22.86
C GLU A 141 13.64 5.47 -22.46
N LEU A 142 13.98 4.61 -21.48
CA LEU A 142 13.05 3.61 -20.95
C LEU A 142 11.80 4.27 -20.35
N ALA A 143 11.96 5.35 -19.61
CA ALA A 143 10.85 6.09 -19.04
C ALA A 143 9.98 6.75 -20.13
N GLU A 144 10.57 7.43 -21.10
CA GLU A 144 9.82 8.09 -22.19
C GLU A 144 9.02 7.10 -23.04
N THR A 145 9.62 5.95 -23.36
CA THR A 145 9.01 4.88 -24.15
C THR A 145 8.00 4.02 -23.37
N GLY A 146 7.83 4.25 -22.06
CA GLY A 146 6.91 3.49 -21.21
C GLY A 146 7.37 2.05 -20.95
N ARG A 147 8.69 1.80 -21.05
CA ARG A 147 9.32 0.49 -20.83
C ARG A 147 10.04 0.40 -19.49
N ALA A 148 10.13 1.50 -18.75
CA ALA A 148 10.71 1.55 -17.42
C ALA A 148 9.93 0.66 -16.44
N THR A 149 10.66 -0.18 -15.73
CA THR A 149 10.16 -0.89 -14.55
C THR A 149 10.11 0.07 -13.36
N GLY A 150 9.46 -0.34 -12.28
CA GLY A 150 9.52 0.40 -11.02
C GLY A 150 10.95 0.54 -10.47
N ALA A 151 11.83 -0.43 -10.72
CA ALA A 151 13.24 -0.36 -10.32
C ALA A 151 13.97 0.73 -11.11
N ASP A 152 13.76 0.80 -12.42
CA ASP A 152 14.31 1.87 -13.29
C ASP A 152 13.88 3.26 -12.78
N TRP A 153 12.61 3.42 -12.40
CA TRP A 153 12.09 4.65 -11.80
C TRP A 153 12.77 4.99 -10.47
N LEU A 154 13.03 4.00 -9.62
CA LEU A 154 13.74 4.23 -8.35
C LEU A 154 15.18 4.68 -8.60
N HIS A 155 15.92 4.02 -9.50
CA HIS A 155 17.28 4.42 -9.90
C HIS A 155 17.33 5.84 -10.43
N LEU A 156 16.42 6.19 -11.34
CA LEU A 156 16.34 7.54 -11.90
C LEU A 156 16.09 8.59 -10.80
N THR A 157 15.17 8.31 -9.88
CA THR A 157 14.87 9.24 -8.78
C THR A 157 15.97 9.31 -7.74
N ASP A 158 16.65 8.20 -7.46
CA ASP A 158 17.80 8.16 -6.56
C ASP A 158 18.91 9.06 -7.10
N HIS A 159 19.22 8.93 -8.39
CA HIS A 159 20.20 9.76 -9.07
C HIS A 159 19.84 11.25 -9.01
N PHE A 160 18.62 11.63 -9.39
CA PHE A 160 18.21 13.04 -9.36
C PHE A 160 18.22 13.64 -7.96
N ASN A 161 17.84 12.90 -6.92
CA ASN A 161 17.82 13.42 -5.55
C ASN A 161 19.21 13.65 -4.93
N ARG A 162 20.29 13.18 -5.57
CA ARG A 162 21.67 13.53 -5.17
C ARG A 162 21.97 15.01 -5.43
N PHE A 163 21.30 15.59 -6.43
CA PHE A 163 21.51 16.97 -6.84
C PHE A 163 20.39 17.84 -6.33
N GLU A 164 20.71 19.05 -5.87
CA GLU A 164 19.68 20.02 -5.49
C GLU A 164 18.95 20.58 -6.72
N ARG A 165 19.66 20.62 -7.85
CA ARG A 165 19.13 21.08 -9.13
C ARG A 165 19.54 20.12 -10.23
N VAL A 166 18.56 19.70 -11.03
CA VAL A 166 18.76 18.87 -12.21
C VAL A 166 18.23 19.64 -13.42
N PHE A 167 19.06 19.78 -14.45
CA PHE A 167 18.68 20.45 -15.69
C PHE A 167 18.15 19.42 -16.69
N LEU A 168 16.84 19.47 -16.93
CA LEU A 168 16.17 18.86 -18.08
C LEU A 168 15.32 19.94 -18.75
N ARG A 169 14.96 19.77 -20.02
CA ARG A 169 14.05 20.73 -20.68
C ARG A 169 12.67 20.64 -20.02
N GLU A 170 11.92 21.73 -20.06
CA GLU A 170 10.57 21.78 -19.47
C GLU A 170 9.64 20.69 -20.01
N ASP A 171 9.75 20.40 -21.31
CA ASP A 171 8.99 19.35 -21.97
C ASP A 171 9.38 17.96 -21.47
N ASP A 172 10.66 17.72 -21.18
CA ASP A 172 11.17 16.43 -20.70
C ASP A 172 10.64 16.16 -19.29
N TRP A 173 10.71 17.16 -18.39
CA TRP A 173 10.11 17.07 -17.06
C TRP A 173 8.61 16.78 -17.12
N THR A 174 7.91 17.46 -18.04
CA THR A 174 6.47 17.30 -18.22
C THR A 174 6.12 15.91 -18.71
N ARG A 175 6.83 15.39 -19.73
CA ARG A 175 6.63 14.02 -20.25
C ARG A 175 6.93 12.97 -19.19
N LEU A 176 8.06 13.10 -18.49
CA LEU A 176 8.50 12.16 -17.46
C LEU A 176 7.47 12.08 -16.31
N CYS A 177 7.06 13.23 -15.77
CA CYS A 177 6.08 13.28 -14.69
C CYS A 177 4.69 12.78 -15.13
N HIS A 178 4.27 13.13 -16.35
CA HIS A 178 3.02 12.64 -16.91
C HIS A 178 3.03 11.11 -17.03
N ARG A 179 4.09 10.54 -17.61
CA ARG A 179 4.25 9.09 -17.76
C ARG A 179 4.19 8.38 -16.41
N LEU A 180 4.96 8.83 -15.42
CA LEU A 180 4.99 8.20 -14.10
C LEU A 180 3.61 8.23 -13.43
N VAL A 181 2.86 9.34 -13.54
CA VAL A 181 1.49 9.45 -13.02
C VAL A 181 0.54 8.50 -13.76
N THR A 182 0.62 8.43 -15.10
CA THR A 182 -0.18 7.49 -15.90
C THR A 182 0.11 6.05 -15.51
N GLU A 183 1.39 5.65 -15.44
CA GLU A 183 1.78 4.29 -15.06
C GLU A 183 1.31 3.94 -13.63
N LEU A 184 1.40 4.89 -12.69
CA LEU A 184 0.93 4.68 -11.32
C LEU A 184 -0.57 4.39 -11.24
N GLY A 185 -1.36 4.84 -12.23
CA GLY A 185 -2.80 4.57 -12.32
C GLY A 185 -3.14 3.09 -12.59
N SER A 186 -2.23 2.36 -13.23
CA SER A 186 -2.41 0.94 -13.57
C SER A 186 -1.40 0.01 -12.91
N ALA A 187 -0.38 0.52 -12.23
CA ALA A 187 0.61 -0.31 -11.55
C ALA A 187 -0.01 -1.08 -10.36
N VAL A 188 0.44 -2.32 -10.16
CA VAL A 188 -0.03 -3.20 -9.06
C VAL A 188 1.13 -3.83 -8.29
N GLY A 189 0.85 -4.37 -7.08
CA GLY A 189 1.85 -5.06 -6.27
C GLY A 189 3.14 -4.26 -6.04
N THR A 190 4.30 -4.89 -6.20
CA THR A 190 5.61 -4.24 -6.09
C THR A 190 5.81 -3.13 -7.12
N ALA A 191 5.31 -3.30 -8.35
CA ALA A 191 5.39 -2.30 -9.41
C ALA A 191 4.71 -0.98 -9.01
N TYR A 192 3.57 -1.07 -8.30
CA TYR A 192 2.91 0.08 -7.69
C TYR A 192 3.76 0.74 -6.60
N VAL A 193 4.29 -0.06 -5.66
CA VAL A 193 5.01 0.47 -4.51
C VAL A 193 6.27 1.22 -4.94
N ARG A 194 7.06 0.65 -5.86
CA ARG A 194 8.26 1.29 -6.40
C ARG A 194 7.95 2.60 -7.14
N ARG A 195 6.94 2.61 -8.03
CA ARG A 195 6.51 3.84 -8.74
C ARG A 195 5.93 4.89 -7.81
N TYR A 196 5.20 4.48 -6.76
CA TYR A 196 4.70 5.42 -5.77
C TYR A 196 5.86 6.09 -5.01
N GLU A 197 6.88 5.33 -4.62
CA GLU A 197 8.07 5.89 -3.98
C GLU A 197 8.87 6.81 -4.90
N ALA A 198 9.04 6.44 -6.17
CA ALA A 198 9.62 7.29 -7.21
C ALA A 198 8.84 8.60 -7.39
N ALA A 199 7.51 8.52 -7.50
CA ALA A 199 6.65 9.70 -7.62
C ALA A 199 6.69 10.56 -6.35
N ALA A 200 6.73 9.93 -5.18
CA ALA A 200 6.92 10.63 -3.92
C ALA A 200 8.28 11.34 -3.88
N ALA A 201 9.35 10.75 -4.40
CA ALA A 201 10.64 11.41 -4.55
C ALA A 201 10.54 12.65 -5.46
N PHE A 202 9.98 12.52 -6.67
CA PHE A 202 9.82 13.64 -7.59
C PHE A 202 8.92 14.76 -7.06
N ILE A 203 7.83 14.46 -6.36
CA ILE A 203 6.96 15.52 -5.84
C ILE A 203 7.66 16.39 -4.78
N ARG A 204 8.71 15.88 -4.15
CA ARG A 204 9.54 16.62 -3.19
C ARG A 204 10.80 17.24 -3.82
N HIS A 205 11.12 16.89 -5.07
CA HIS A 205 12.29 17.43 -5.76
C HIS A 205 11.97 18.83 -6.33
N PRO A 206 12.79 19.87 -6.04
CA PRO A 206 12.48 21.25 -6.42
C PRO A 206 12.17 21.47 -7.91
N ASN A 207 12.91 20.82 -8.81
CA ASN A 207 12.67 20.94 -10.26
C ASN A 207 11.46 20.15 -10.75
N ALA A 208 11.09 19.04 -10.10
CA ALA A 208 10.06 18.14 -10.60
C ALA A 208 8.68 18.39 -9.97
N GLN A 209 8.64 18.98 -8.77
CA GLN A 209 7.43 19.19 -7.97
C GLN A 209 6.28 19.82 -8.77
N ARG A 210 6.54 20.92 -9.48
CA ARG A 210 5.51 21.60 -10.28
C ARG A 210 4.95 20.69 -11.38
N HIS A 211 5.82 19.99 -12.10
CA HIS A 211 5.42 19.13 -13.21
C HIS A 211 4.60 17.93 -12.72
N LEU A 212 4.99 17.33 -11.60
CA LEU A 212 4.24 16.22 -11.02
C LEU A 212 2.90 16.66 -10.43
N ILE A 213 2.83 17.82 -9.75
CA ILE A 213 1.55 18.36 -9.26
C ILE A 213 0.60 18.66 -10.43
N LEU A 214 1.10 19.21 -11.54
CA LEU A 214 0.29 19.45 -12.74
C LEU A 214 -0.16 18.15 -13.40
N ALA A 215 0.71 17.14 -13.49
CA ALA A 215 0.36 15.81 -14.01
C ALA A 215 -0.71 15.14 -13.15
N VAL A 216 -0.55 15.15 -11.82
CA VAL A 216 -1.56 14.68 -10.85
C VAL A 216 -2.88 15.42 -11.10
N GLY A 217 -2.84 16.76 -11.15
CA GLY A 217 -4.02 17.59 -11.38
C GLY A 217 -4.76 17.23 -12.67
N ARG A 218 -4.06 17.17 -13.80
CA ARG A 218 -4.64 16.79 -15.10
C ARG A 218 -5.30 15.42 -15.04
N PHE A 219 -4.61 14.43 -14.48
CA PHE A 219 -5.11 13.06 -14.37
C PHE A 219 -6.41 13.00 -13.56
N VAL A 220 -6.43 13.58 -12.36
CA VAL A 220 -7.59 13.46 -11.45
C VAL A 220 -8.77 14.38 -11.80
N THR A 221 -8.55 15.39 -12.64
CA THR A 221 -9.63 16.28 -13.14
C THR A 221 -10.23 15.82 -14.46
N ASP A 222 -9.65 14.81 -15.11
CA ASP A 222 -10.27 14.16 -16.26
C ASP A 222 -11.61 13.53 -15.80
N PRO A 223 -12.76 13.93 -16.41
CA PRO A 223 -14.08 13.48 -16.00
C PRO A 223 -14.28 11.96 -16.13
N ASP A 224 -13.51 11.30 -16.99
CA ASP A 224 -13.67 9.89 -17.32
C ASP A 224 -12.72 8.97 -16.52
N THR A 225 -11.82 9.56 -15.73
CA THR A 225 -10.86 8.81 -14.90
C THR A 225 -11.54 7.83 -13.96
N GLN A 226 -11.15 6.55 -14.09
CA GLN A 226 -11.67 5.48 -13.24
C GLN A 226 -10.83 5.25 -11.98
N VAL A 227 -9.53 5.62 -11.97
CA VAL A 227 -8.60 5.30 -10.86
C VAL A 227 -8.02 6.55 -10.20
N VAL A 228 -8.72 7.11 -9.20
CA VAL A 228 -8.30 8.39 -8.60
C VAL A 228 -7.40 8.23 -7.37
N ALA A 229 -7.72 7.27 -6.49
CA ALA A 229 -7.16 7.24 -5.14
C ALA A 229 -5.62 7.13 -5.07
N PRO A 230 -4.95 6.26 -5.84
CA PRO A 230 -3.49 6.11 -5.74
C PRO A 230 -2.74 7.37 -6.17
N ILE A 231 -3.20 8.05 -7.23
CA ILE A 231 -2.62 9.29 -7.73
C ILE A 231 -2.86 10.44 -6.77
N LEU A 232 -4.09 10.59 -6.28
CA LEU A 232 -4.44 11.70 -5.41
C LEU A 232 -3.68 11.65 -4.07
N ASN A 233 -3.36 10.46 -3.57
CA ASN A 233 -2.58 10.28 -2.35
C ASN A 233 -1.20 10.95 -2.40
N LEU A 234 -0.61 11.17 -3.58
CA LEU A 234 0.65 11.90 -3.73
C LEU A 234 0.58 13.32 -3.19
N LEU A 235 -0.58 13.99 -3.29
CA LEU A 235 -0.77 15.33 -2.71
C LEU A 235 -0.57 15.34 -1.19
N GLY A 236 -0.80 14.19 -0.53
CA GLY A 236 -0.54 14.03 0.90
C GLY A 236 0.92 14.17 1.29
N GLU A 237 1.86 13.97 0.34
CA GLU A 237 3.30 13.96 0.59
C GLU A 237 3.96 15.35 0.66
N VAL A 238 3.27 16.40 0.23
CA VAL A 238 3.78 17.77 0.22
C VAL A 238 2.97 18.71 1.11
N PRO A 239 3.62 19.66 1.82
CA PRO A 239 2.96 20.71 2.58
C PRO A 239 2.49 21.89 1.69
N ASP A 240 2.73 21.82 0.38
CA ASP A 240 2.41 22.88 -0.57
C ASP A 240 0.95 23.40 -0.46
N PRO A 241 0.74 24.73 -0.31
CA PRO A 241 -0.58 25.32 -0.21
C PRO A 241 -1.48 25.07 -1.41
N ALA A 242 -0.94 24.97 -2.63
CA ALA A 242 -1.74 24.68 -3.83
C ALA A 242 -2.25 23.23 -3.82
N ALA A 243 -1.45 22.28 -3.31
CA ALA A 243 -1.88 20.90 -3.08
C ALA A 243 -2.96 20.80 -1.99
N ALA A 244 -2.88 21.60 -0.93
CA ALA A 244 -3.92 21.72 0.08
C ALA A 244 -5.23 22.30 -0.51
N ALA A 245 -5.13 23.40 -1.25
CA ALA A 245 -6.27 24.03 -1.92
C ALA A 245 -6.94 23.09 -2.94
N LEU A 246 -6.17 22.33 -3.72
CA LEU A 246 -6.68 21.32 -4.65
C LEU A 246 -7.46 20.23 -3.91
N THR A 247 -6.91 19.73 -2.80
CA THR A 247 -7.58 18.73 -1.95
C THR A 247 -8.93 19.26 -1.45
N LEU A 248 -8.97 20.49 -0.93
CA LEU A 248 -10.20 21.11 -0.46
C LEU A 248 -11.22 21.33 -1.58
N ARG A 249 -10.78 21.74 -2.79
CA ARG A 249 -11.65 21.84 -3.96
C ARG A 249 -12.30 20.50 -4.29
N MET A 250 -11.57 19.40 -4.24
CA MET A 250 -12.10 18.05 -4.51
C MET A 250 -13.05 17.54 -3.43
N LEU A 251 -12.94 18.03 -2.19
CA LEU A 251 -13.93 17.76 -1.13
C LEU A 251 -15.23 18.52 -1.36
N SER A 252 -15.11 19.80 -1.76
CA SER A 252 -16.24 20.72 -1.92
C SER A 252 -16.90 20.63 -3.29
N ALA A 253 -16.25 20.01 -4.28
CA ALA A 253 -16.80 19.94 -5.62
C ALA A 253 -18.18 19.30 -5.57
N ASP A 254 -19.14 19.96 -6.22
CA ASP A 254 -20.35 19.34 -6.77
C ASP A 254 -19.98 18.31 -7.86
N SER A 255 -18.81 17.65 -7.74
CA SER A 255 -18.38 16.62 -8.65
C SER A 255 -19.38 15.48 -8.53
N GLU A 256 -20.08 15.22 -9.63
CA GLU A 256 -20.83 13.98 -9.86
C GLU A 256 -19.95 12.75 -9.58
N ASN A 257 -18.62 12.90 -9.67
CA ASN A 257 -17.65 11.89 -9.29
C ASN A 257 -17.51 11.73 -7.75
N LYS A 258 -18.36 10.88 -7.17
CA LYS A 258 -18.31 10.45 -5.77
C LYS A 258 -16.97 9.81 -5.34
N TYR A 259 -16.22 9.21 -6.27
CA TYR A 259 -14.95 8.53 -5.98
C TYR A 259 -13.83 9.53 -5.72
N LEU A 260 -13.79 10.62 -6.48
CA LEU A 260 -12.86 11.74 -6.27
C LEU A 260 -13.04 12.33 -4.86
N ARG A 261 -14.28 12.59 -4.44
CA ARG A 261 -14.58 13.12 -3.11
C ARG A 261 -14.13 12.18 -1.99
N ARG A 262 -14.34 10.88 -2.17
CA ARG A 262 -13.88 9.84 -1.23
C ARG A 262 -12.36 9.80 -1.11
N ALA A 263 -11.66 9.83 -2.25
CA ALA A 263 -10.21 9.88 -2.30
C ALA A 263 -9.67 11.16 -1.62
N ALA A 264 -10.28 12.32 -1.92
CA ALA A 264 -9.92 13.60 -1.32
C ALA A 264 -10.09 13.61 0.20
N SER A 265 -11.13 12.95 0.73
CA SER A 265 -11.35 12.78 2.18
C SER A 265 -10.19 12.05 2.86
N SER A 266 -9.67 11.02 2.21
CA SER A 266 -8.50 10.28 2.67
C SER A 266 -7.23 11.14 2.67
N VAL A 267 -7.00 11.88 1.59
CA VAL A 267 -5.85 12.80 1.50
C VAL A 267 -5.94 13.92 2.53
N ALA A 268 -7.14 14.44 2.77
CA ALA A 268 -7.38 15.45 3.77
C ALA A 268 -7.06 14.96 5.19
N ALA A 269 -7.43 13.72 5.53
CA ALA A 269 -7.06 13.13 6.82
C ALA A 269 -5.54 13.06 7.01
N VAL A 270 -4.81 12.66 5.94
CA VAL A 270 -3.34 12.58 5.96
C VAL A 270 -2.70 13.97 6.06
N LYS A 271 -3.15 14.95 5.27
CA LYS A 271 -2.66 16.33 5.32
C LYS A 271 -2.92 16.97 6.68
N LEU A 272 -4.11 16.75 7.25
CA LEU A 272 -4.47 17.25 8.57
C LEU A 272 -3.56 16.65 9.66
N ALA A 273 -3.36 15.33 9.64
CA ALA A 273 -2.47 14.65 10.60
C ALA A 273 -1.00 15.12 10.50
N ARG A 274 -0.59 15.66 9.35
CA ARG A 274 0.75 16.23 9.10
C ARG A 274 0.83 17.74 9.33
N GLY A 275 -0.28 18.41 9.67
CA GLY A 275 -0.31 19.87 9.81
C GLY A 275 -0.12 20.61 8.48
N HIS A 276 -0.46 19.99 7.33
CA HIS A 276 -0.36 20.60 6.00
C HIS A 276 -1.55 21.51 5.65
N PHE A 277 -2.45 21.75 6.60
CA PHE A 277 -3.58 22.68 6.46
C PHE A 277 -3.40 23.83 7.44
N ASP A 278 -3.75 25.03 7.01
CA ASP A 278 -3.91 26.19 7.86
C ASP A 278 -5.27 26.15 8.60
N GLU A 279 -5.46 27.06 9.55
CA GLU A 279 -6.72 27.17 10.30
C GLU A 279 -7.92 27.51 9.40
N ALA A 280 -7.68 28.21 8.28
CA ALA A 280 -8.73 28.59 7.32
C ALA A 280 -9.34 27.37 6.59
N ALA A 281 -8.62 26.24 6.51
CA ALA A 281 -9.13 25.00 5.95
C ALA A 281 -10.15 24.29 6.88
N LEU A 282 -10.06 24.48 8.20
CA LEU A 282 -10.83 23.70 9.18
C LEU A 282 -12.35 23.77 9.00
N PRO A 283 -12.99 24.95 8.76
CA PRO A 283 -14.43 25.02 8.56
C PRO A 283 -14.92 24.18 7.37
N ARG A 284 -14.12 24.07 6.30
CA ARG A 284 -14.46 23.25 5.12
C ARG A 284 -14.36 21.76 5.42
N LEU A 285 -13.35 21.36 6.19
CA LEU A 285 -13.18 19.97 6.63
C LEU A 285 -14.33 19.56 7.58
N GLU A 286 -14.68 20.42 8.53
CA GLU A 286 -15.81 20.24 9.46
C GLU A 286 -17.13 20.07 8.71
N SER A 287 -17.41 20.95 7.74
CA SER A 287 -18.60 20.87 6.91
C SER A 287 -18.68 19.57 6.11
N HIS A 288 -17.55 19.11 5.54
CA HIS A 288 -17.49 17.83 4.82
C HIS A 288 -17.77 16.63 5.75
N VAL A 289 -17.14 16.60 6.94
CA VAL A 289 -17.38 15.54 7.93
C VAL A 289 -18.84 15.50 8.36
N LEU A 290 -19.44 16.66 8.65
CA LEU A 290 -20.87 16.76 8.98
C LEU A 290 -21.74 16.26 7.84
N GLY A 291 -21.50 16.72 6.60
CA GLY A 291 -22.25 16.28 5.42
C GLY A 291 -22.18 14.76 5.22
N ALA A 292 -20.99 14.19 5.37
CA ALA A 292 -20.74 12.77 5.16
C ALA A 292 -21.27 11.87 6.29
N LEU A 293 -21.22 12.29 7.55
CA LEU A 293 -21.54 11.43 8.70
C LEU A 293 -22.92 11.70 9.32
N ARG A 294 -23.56 12.83 9.07
CA ARG A 294 -24.82 13.26 9.73
C ARG A 294 -25.99 12.27 9.64
N ARG A 295 -26.09 11.49 8.56
CA ARG A 295 -27.21 10.54 8.30
C ARG A 295 -26.74 9.10 8.09
N GLY A 296 -25.53 8.76 8.51
CA GLY A 296 -24.92 7.47 8.17
C GLY A 296 -25.28 6.33 9.09
N GLU A 297 -25.81 5.24 8.53
CA GLU A 297 -26.02 3.98 9.24
C GLU A 297 -24.86 2.98 9.03
N SER A 298 -24.21 3.01 7.86
CA SER A 298 -23.07 2.13 7.51
C SER A 298 -21.75 2.90 7.42
N LEU A 299 -20.72 2.35 8.08
CA LEU A 299 -19.35 2.91 8.14
C LEU A 299 -18.54 2.64 6.85
N ASP A 300 -18.74 1.51 6.18
CA ASP A 300 -17.80 0.99 5.18
C ASP A 300 -17.62 1.92 3.96
N GLY A 301 -18.71 2.54 3.48
CA GLY A 301 -18.67 3.54 2.41
C GLY A 301 -18.19 4.93 2.84
N ARG A 302 -17.98 5.14 4.14
CA ARG A 302 -17.71 6.46 4.76
C ARG A 302 -16.41 6.47 5.57
N LEU A 303 -15.61 5.41 5.50
CA LEU A 303 -14.37 5.27 6.26
C LEU A 303 -13.38 6.42 6.04
N ASP A 304 -13.31 6.99 4.83
CA ASP A 304 -12.41 8.11 4.55
C ASP A 304 -12.88 9.42 5.22
N ALA A 305 -14.18 9.61 5.44
CA ALA A 305 -14.71 10.75 6.21
C ALA A 305 -14.66 10.48 7.72
N PHE A 306 -14.83 9.22 8.13
CA PHE A 306 -14.63 8.77 9.50
C PHE A 306 -13.19 9.01 9.97
N ASP A 307 -12.20 8.62 9.16
CA ASP A 307 -10.77 8.84 9.42
C ASP A 307 -10.48 10.33 9.63
N LEU A 308 -10.98 11.19 8.72
CA LEU A 308 -10.87 12.64 8.86
C LEU A 308 -11.50 13.15 10.17
N ALA A 309 -12.68 12.67 10.55
CA ALA A 309 -13.35 13.05 11.79
C ALA A 309 -12.52 12.68 13.04
N VAL A 310 -11.91 11.50 13.05
CA VAL A 310 -11.03 11.04 14.12
C VAL A 310 -9.80 11.95 14.26
N ARG A 311 -9.31 12.55 13.16
CA ARG A 311 -8.13 13.42 13.15
C ARG A 311 -8.40 14.91 13.30
N LEU A 312 -9.65 15.34 13.42
CA LEU A 312 -9.98 16.75 13.67
C LEU A 312 -9.34 17.23 14.99
N PRO A 313 -8.78 18.46 15.02
CA PRO A 313 -8.38 19.11 16.27
C PRO A 313 -9.54 19.15 17.26
N GLU A 314 -9.26 19.18 18.56
CA GLU A 314 -10.29 19.06 19.61
C GLU A 314 -11.37 20.15 19.50
N GLN A 315 -10.98 21.38 19.15
CA GLN A 315 -11.92 22.49 18.95
C GLN A 315 -12.85 22.24 17.73
N SER A 316 -12.31 21.71 16.64
CA SER A 316 -13.10 21.33 15.45
C SER A 316 -14.02 20.14 15.74
N TRP A 317 -13.53 19.16 16.50
CA TRP A 317 -14.32 18.01 16.91
C TRP A 317 -15.51 18.45 17.79
N ALA A 318 -15.30 19.34 18.76
CA ALA A 318 -16.38 19.86 19.60
C ALA A 318 -17.51 20.50 18.79
N ARG A 319 -17.18 21.21 17.69
CA ARG A 319 -18.17 21.78 16.75
C ARG A 319 -18.90 20.72 15.93
N VAL A 320 -18.21 19.68 15.49
CA VAL A 320 -18.77 18.60 14.67
C VAL A 320 -19.61 17.63 15.49
N ALA A 321 -19.17 17.30 16.71
CA ALA A 321 -19.77 16.33 17.61
C ALA A 321 -21.26 16.60 17.84
N GLY A 322 -21.64 17.85 18.13
CA GLY A 322 -23.04 18.25 18.34
C GLY A 322 -23.91 18.19 17.08
N GLY A 323 -23.31 18.17 15.88
CA GLY A 323 -24.01 18.08 14.60
C GLY A 323 -24.28 16.65 14.11
N LEU A 324 -23.66 15.63 14.72
CA LEU A 324 -23.88 14.23 14.39
C LEU A 324 -25.22 13.76 14.97
N ARG A 325 -26.24 13.60 14.11
CA ARG A 325 -27.61 13.24 14.55
C ARG A 325 -27.76 11.79 15.02
N THR A 326 -26.86 10.90 14.62
CA THR A 326 -26.91 9.47 14.98
C THR A 326 -26.03 9.17 16.18
N ARG A 327 -26.63 8.71 17.30
CA ARG A 327 -25.89 8.26 18.51
C ARG A 327 -24.82 7.22 18.19
N ARG A 328 -25.09 6.34 17.22
CA ARG A 328 -24.15 5.34 16.73
C ARG A 328 -22.90 5.97 16.08
N ALA A 329 -23.07 6.92 15.16
CA ALA A 329 -21.95 7.57 14.48
C ALA A 329 -21.09 8.37 15.47
N TYR A 330 -21.72 9.12 16.38
CA TYR A 330 -21.03 9.82 17.46
C TYR A 330 -20.21 8.86 18.34
N GLY A 331 -20.82 7.76 18.82
CA GLY A 331 -20.14 6.79 19.67
C GLY A 331 -18.95 6.11 18.98
N LEU A 332 -19.10 5.77 17.70
CA LEU A 332 -18.01 5.15 16.92
C LEU A 332 -16.82 6.09 16.74
N VAL A 333 -17.05 7.36 16.37
CA VAL A 333 -15.95 8.32 16.20
C VAL A 333 -15.31 8.64 17.55
N THR A 334 -16.11 8.82 18.60
CA THR A 334 -15.59 9.08 19.96
C THR A 334 -14.71 7.95 20.44
N GLN A 335 -15.15 6.69 20.26
CA GLN A 335 -14.36 5.52 20.62
C GLN A 335 -13.05 5.46 19.83
N ALA A 336 -13.11 5.63 18.51
CA ALA A 336 -11.93 5.61 17.65
C ALA A 336 -10.96 6.78 17.91
N ARG A 337 -11.41 7.91 18.44
CA ARG A 337 -10.51 8.98 18.91
C ARG A 337 -9.71 8.57 20.16
N ILE A 338 -10.19 7.59 20.92
CA ILE A 338 -9.54 7.09 22.14
C ILE A 338 -8.60 5.92 21.83
N ASP A 339 -9.10 4.90 21.12
CA ASP A 339 -8.36 3.66 20.89
C ASP A 339 -7.73 3.54 19.50
N ASP A 340 -8.09 4.44 18.58
CA ASP A 340 -7.61 4.46 17.19
C ASP A 340 -7.99 3.21 16.38
N GLU A 341 -9.12 2.57 16.74
CA GLU A 341 -9.65 1.36 16.11
C GLU A 341 -11.05 1.55 15.51
N LEU A 342 -11.35 0.81 14.44
CA LEU A 342 -12.65 0.80 13.74
C LEU A 342 -13.72 0.00 14.49
N VAL A 343 -13.30 -0.87 15.40
CA VAL A 343 -14.13 -1.73 16.23
C VAL A 343 -13.57 -1.71 17.65
N PRO A 344 -14.37 -2.09 18.68
CA PRO A 344 -13.87 -2.11 20.06
C PRO A 344 -12.58 -2.94 20.19
N ALA A 345 -11.60 -2.40 20.91
CA ALA A 345 -10.26 -2.98 21.07
C ALA A 345 -10.26 -4.46 21.50
N ALA A 346 -11.18 -4.88 22.38
CA ALA A 346 -11.29 -6.29 22.79
C ALA A 346 -11.66 -7.23 21.63
N ARG A 347 -12.58 -6.80 20.76
CA ARG A 347 -12.98 -7.57 19.57
C ARG A 347 -11.85 -7.64 18.55
N ALA A 348 -11.15 -6.53 18.34
CA ALA A 348 -9.98 -6.51 17.46
C ALA A 348 -8.89 -7.46 17.99
N ALA A 349 -8.58 -7.38 19.29
CA ALA A 349 -7.57 -8.22 19.93
C ALA A 349 -7.91 -9.72 19.85
N SER A 350 -9.19 -10.08 19.98
CA SER A 350 -9.68 -11.45 19.82
C SER A 350 -9.51 -11.96 18.40
N LEU A 351 -9.94 -11.17 17.40
CA LEU A 351 -9.82 -11.56 15.99
C LEU A 351 -8.38 -11.87 15.61
N VAL A 352 -7.42 -11.01 15.98
CA VAL A 352 -6.01 -11.24 15.66
C VAL A 352 -5.30 -12.24 16.57
N ALA A 353 -5.88 -12.58 17.73
CA ALA A 353 -5.34 -13.66 18.57
C ALA A 353 -5.47 -15.03 17.89
N GLU A 354 -6.49 -15.21 17.06
CA GLU A 354 -6.71 -16.43 16.27
C GLU A 354 -6.00 -16.36 14.91
N LEU A 355 -6.11 -15.21 14.23
CA LEU A 355 -5.60 -15.04 12.87
C LEU A 355 -4.07 -15.10 12.77
N ALA A 356 -3.35 -14.44 13.70
CA ALA A 356 -1.89 -14.32 13.60
C ALA A 356 -1.17 -15.66 13.79
N PRO A 357 -1.49 -16.49 14.81
CA PRO A 357 -0.89 -17.83 14.94
C PRO A 357 -1.19 -18.73 13.74
N ALA A 358 -2.39 -18.64 13.16
CA ALA A 358 -2.76 -19.45 12.00
C ALA A 358 -1.97 -19.06 10.74
N ILE A 359 -1.77 -17.76 10.50
CA ILE A 359 -0.90 -17.26 9.42
C ILE A 359 0.55 -17.69 9.66
N GLN A 360 1.04 -17.58 10.90
CA GLN A 360 2.41 -17.96 11.24
C GLN A 360 2.65 -19.46 11.05
N ALA A 361 1.69 -20.31 11.45
CA ALA A 361 1.78 -21.76 11.27
C ALA A 361 1.74 -22.18 9.80
N ASP A 362 0.98 -21.47 8.96
CA ASP A 362 0.85 -21.74 7.52
C ASP A 362 2.00 -21.16 6.68
N THR A 363 2.96 -20.46 7.31
CA THR A 363 4.12 -19.87 6.65
C THR A 363 5.31 -20.81 6.78
N PRO A 364 5.97 -21.21 5.66
CA PRO A 364 7.13 -22.06 5.69
C PRO A 364 8.24 -21.49 6.60
N SER A 365 8.84 -22.35 7.42
CA SER A 365 9.94 -21.98 8.30
C SER A 365 10.89 -23.17 8.48
N HIS A 366 12.19 -22.87 8.51
CA HIS A 366 13.24 -23.87 8.76
C HIS A 366 13.47 -24.16 10.25
N GLN A 367 12.89 -23.33 11.13
CA GLN A 367 13.12 -23.38 12.57
C GLN A 367 11.82 -23.13 13.36
N ALA A 368 11.78 -23.60 14.61
CA ALA A 368 10.69 -23.26 15.52
C ALA A 368 10.74 -21.75 15.84
N GLN A 369 9.60 -21.08 15.71
CA GLN A 369 9.47 -19.65 15.93
C GLN A 369 8.68 -19.39 17.22
N GLU A 370 9.10 -18.37 17.98
CA GLU A 370 8.25 -17.80 19.03
C GLU A 370 7.05 -17.07 18.38
N PRO A 371 5.93 -16.87 19.11
CA PRO A 371 4.81 -16.10 18.59
C PRO A 371 5.24 -14.71 18.09
N ASP A 372 4.96 -14.40 16.83
CA ASP A 372 5.33 -13.11 16.24
C ASP A 372 4.32 -12.03 16.63
N LEU A 373 4.69 -11.25 17.64
CA LEU A 373 3.88 -10.15 18.16
C LEU A 373 3.78 -8.98 17.18
N MET A 374 4.77 -8.78 16.31
CA MET A 374 4.71 -7.76 15.27
C MET A 374 3.75 -8.18 14.16
N LEU A 375 3.76 -9.45 13.73
CA LEU A 375 2.76 -9.98 12.79
C LEU A 375 1.33 -9.74 13.32
N ARG A 376 1.08 -10.09 14.59
CA ARG A 376 -0.22 -9.84 15.24
C ARG A 376 -0.59 -8.36 15.21
N ARG A 377 0.37 -7.48 15.49
CA ARG A 377 0.17 -6.02 15.45
C ARG A 377 -0.15 -5.54 14.04
N LEU A 378 0.63 -5.93 13.05
CA LEU A 378 0.45 -5.51 11.65
C LEU A 378 -0.88 -5.98 11.09
N LEU A 379 -1.33 -7.21 11.41
CA LEU A 379 -2.67 -7.68 11.03
C LEU A 379 -3.78 -6.82 11.66
N ARG A 380 -3.64 -6.48 12.95
CA ARG A 380 -4.62 -5.63 13.65
C ARG A 380 -4.65 -4.24 13.04
N GLU A 381 -3.50 -3.66 12.77
CA GLU A 381 -3.41 -2.35 12.15
C GLU A 381 -3.97 -2.36 10.72
N ALA A 382 -3.57 -3.32 9.88
CA ALA A 382 -4.00 -3.43 8.49
C ALA A 382 -5.52 -3.59 8.36
N LEU A 383 -6.13 -4.40 9.22
CA LEU A 383 -7.57 -4.67 9.20
C LEU A 383 -8.37 -3.55 9.88
N LEU A 384 -7.96 -3.09 11.07
CA LEU A 384 -8.86 -2.44 12.01
C LEU A 384 -8.42 -1.07 12.53
N HIS A 385 -7.24 -0.55 12.19
CA HIS A 385 -6.88 0.81 12.63
C HIS A 385 -7.82 1.84 11.98
N SER A 386 -8.25 2.86 12.73
CA SER A 386 -9.03 4.03 12.27
C SER A 386 -8.39 4.77 11.08
N HIS A 387 -7.06 4.90 11.10
CA HIS A 387 -6.30 5.73 10.16
C HIS A 387 -5.84 4.93 8.95
N LYS A 388 -6.28 5.35 7.77
CA LYS A 388 -6.03 4.65 6.50
C LYS A 388 -4.55 4.48 6.21
N ARG A 389 -3.74 5.47 6.57
CA ARG A 389 -2.30 5.44 6.35
C ARG A 389 -1.60 4.38 7.18
N ARG A 390 -2.02 4.20 8.45
CA ARG A 390 -1.56 3.10 9.31
C ARG A 390 -1.94 1.75 8.73
N ARG A 391 -3.20 1.59 8.32
CA ARG A 391 -3.66 0.37 7.62
C ARG A 391 -2.82 0.07 6.38
N HIS A 392 -2.56 1.09 5.57
CA HIS A 392 -1.82 0.98 4.31
C HIS A 392 -0.40 0.47 4.52
N HIS A 393 0.39 1.11 5.40
CA HIS A 393 1.77 0.69 5.63
C HIS A 393 1.87 -0.65 6.35
N ALA A 394 0.93 -0.98 7.24
CA ALA A 394 0.87 -2.31 7.84
C ALA A 394 0.61 -3.39 6.78
N ALA A 395 -0.30 -3.14 5.83
CA ALA A 395 -0.56 -4.07 4.72
C ALA A 395 0.63 -4.16 3.75
N LEU A 396 1.39 -3.08 3.51
CA LEU A 396 2.62 -3.12 2.70
C LEU A 396 3.74 -3.93 3.37
N LEU A 397 3.90 -3.82 4.69
CA LEU A 397 4.85 -4.63 5.45
C LEU A 397 4.49 -6.13 5.36
N LEU A 398 3.19 -6.46 5.48
CA LEU A 398 2.72 -7.83 5.30
C LEU A 398 2.98 -8.32 3.86
N ALA A 399 2.68 -7.49 2.85
CA ALA A 399 2.86 -7.80 1.44
C ALA A 399 4.32 -8.07 1.05
N ALA A 400 5.27 -7.34 1.64
CA ALA A 400 6.70 -7.50 1.39
C ALA A 400 7.37 -8.60 2.25
N SER A 401 6.61 -9.25 3.13
CA SER A 401 7.12 -10.30 4.02
C SER A 401 6.79 -11.70 3.51
N PRO A 402 7.54 -12.74 3.93
CA PRO A 402 7.19 -14.14 3.65
C PRO A 402 5.80 -14.59 4.16
N TYR A 403 5.17 -13.80 5.04
CA TYR A 403 3.79 -14.05 5.49
C TYR A 403 2.73 -13.71 4.44
N ALA A 404 3.08 -13.05 3.33
CA ALA A 404 2.12 -12.57 2.33
C ALA A 404 1.18 -13.67 1.79
N PRO A 405 1.66 -14.85 1.33
CA PRO A 405 0.77 -15.88 0.79
C PRO A 405 -0.21 -16.45 1.81
N ALA A 406 0.25 -16.69 3.04
CA ALA A 406 -0.61 -17.13 4.14
C ALA A 406 -1.63 -16.03 4.49
N THR A 407 -1.18 -14.78 4.61
CA THR A 407 -2.06 -13.63 4.87
C THR A 407 -3.15 -13.51 3.80
N ALA A 408 -2.82 -13.67 2.52
CA ALA A 408 -3.79 -13.62 1.43
C ALA A 408 -4.87 -14.71 1.58
N ARG A 409 -4.45 -15.96 1.78
CA ARG A 409 -5.37 -17.10 1.98
C ARG A 409 -6.31 -16.91 3.18
N HIS A 410 -5.77 -16.48 4.31
CA HIS A 410 -6.56 -16.23 5.52
C HIS A 410 -7.49 -15.02 5.38
N CYS A 411 -7.03 -13.95 4.71
CA CYS A 411 -7.88 -12.79 4.41
C CYS A 411 -8.99 -13.14 3.41
N LEU A 412 -8.75 -14.01 2.42
CA LEU A 412 -9.81 -14.44 1.50
C LEU A 412 -10.92 -15.20 2.23
N ARG A 413 -10.58 -16.01 3.24
CA ARG A 413 -11.60 -16.64 4.12
C ARG A 413 -12.35 -15.60 4.95
N LEU A 414 -11.64 -14.65 5.56
CA LEU A 414 -12.26 -13.55 6.31
C LEU A 414 -13.12 -12.65 5.41
N ALA A 415 -12.81 -12.55 4.12
CA ALA A 415 -13.59 -11.81 3.14
C ALA A 415 -14.98 -12.42 2.89
N ALA A 416 -15.20 -13.68 3.29
CA ALA A 416 -16.48 -14.35 3.26
C ALA A 416 -17.31 -14.17 4.55
N ASP A 417 -16.79 -13.48 5.57
CA ASP A 417 -17.48 -13.27 6.84
C ASP A 417 -18.83 -12.56 6.66
N ALA A 418 -19.82 -12.93 7.49
CA ALA A 418 -21.15 -12.34 7.47
C ALA A 418 -21.14 -10.85 7.88
N ASN A 419 -20.11 -10.40 8.59
CA ASN A 419 -19.90 -9.01 8.94
C ASN A 419 -19.28 -8.24 7.77
N ASP A 420 -20.08 -7.41 7.10
CA ASP A 420 -19.66 -6.62 5.95
C ASP A 420 -18.43 -5.73 6.20
N LEU A 421 -18.24 -5.20 7.41
CA LEU A 421 -17.06 -4.42 7.73
C LEU A 421 -15.81 -5.31 7.68
N LEU A 422 -15.83 -6.46 8.36
CA LEU A 422 -14.70 -7.40 8.36
C LEU A 422 -14.40 -7.90 6.95
N ALA A 423 -15.44 -8.29 6.19
CA ALA A 423 -15.29 -8.71 4.80
C ALA A 423 -14.65 -7.62 3.94
N ALA A 424 -15.13 -6.37 4.07
CA ALA A 424 -14.58 -5.23 3.35
C ALA A 424 -13.16 -4.84 3.79
N ARG A 425 -12.78 -5.09 5.05
CA ARG A 425 -11.40 -4.89 5.55
C ARG A 425 -10.46 -5.95 5.01
N ALA A 426 -10.86 -7.22 5.03
CA ALA A 426 -10.09 -8.30 4.45
C ALA A 426 -9.81 -8.06 2.95
N TRP A 427 -10.82 -7.64 2.18
CA TRP A 427 -10.62 -7.27 0.77
C TRP A 427 -9.66 -6.09 0.57
N THR A 428 -9.59 -5.14 1.50
CA THR A 428 -8.65 -4.01 1.38
C THR A 428 -7.22 -4.39 1.75
N VAL A 429 -7.05 -5.38 2.63
CA VAL A 429 -5.72 -5.98 2.87
C VAL A 429 -5.27 -6.74 1.62
N LEU A 430 -6.16 -7.53 1.00
CA LEU A 430 -5.89 -8.24 -0.26
C LEU A 430 -5.48 -7.33 -1.41
N MET A 431 -6.02 -6.12 -1.50
CA MET A 431 -5.61 -5.11 -2.52
C MET A 431 -4.12 -4.73 -2.41
N ARG A 432 -3.45 -5.01 -1.29
CA ARG A 432 -2.04 -4.71 -1.05
C ARG A 432 -1.17 -5.95 -0.98
N VAL A 433 -1.61 -6.95 -0.21
CA VAL A 433 -0.91 -8.24 -0.08
C VAL A 433 -0.89 -9.01 -1.39
N GLY A 434 -1.86 -8.75 -2.27
CA GLY A 434 -2.07 -9.53 -3.48
C GLY A 434 -2.89 -10.78 -3.20
N ASN A 435 -3.18 -11.51 -4.27
CA ASN A 435 -3.99 -12.72 -4.21
C ASN A 435 -3.15 -14.01 -4.29
N SER A 436 -1.83 -13.94 -4.51
CA SER A 436 -0.92 -15.09 -4.57
C SER A 436 -1.54 -16.28 -5.35
N SER A 437 -1.46 -17.50 -4.83
CA SER A 437 -2.11 -18.71 -5.39
C SER A 437 -3.64 -18.75 -5.27
N GLN A 438 -4.27 -17.69 -4.75
CA GLN A 438 -5.72 -17.62 -4.48
C GLN A 438 -6.51 -16.89 -5.58
N ARG A 439 -5.90 -16.72 -6.77
CA ARG A 439 -6.49 -16.02 -7.91
C ARG A 439 -7.90 -16.50 -8.23
N ASP A 440 -8.08 -17.81 -8.41
CA ASP A 440 -9.37 -18.41 -8.76
C ASP A 440 -10.40 -18.21 -7.65
N GLY A 441 -9.99 -18.30 -6.39
CA GLY A 441 -10.84 -18.01 -5.24
C GLY A 441 -11.33 -16.56 -5.24
N VAL A 442 -10.47 -15.60 -5.58
CA VAL A 442 -10.85 -14.18 -5.70
C VAL A 442 -11.83 -13.96 -6.84
N VAL A 443 -11.55 -14.51 -8.02
CA VAL A 443 -12.44 -14.38 -9.19
C VAL A 443 -13.79 -15.05 -8.93
N HIS A 444 -13.79 -16.25 -8.36
CA HIS A 444 -15.00 -16.94 -7.97
C HIS A 444 -15.85 -16.10 -7.01
N ARG A 445 -15.25 -15.50 -5.98
CA ARG A 445 -15.97 -14.57 -5.07
C ARG A 445 -16.52 -13.34 -5.79
N ALA A 446 -15.82 -12.79 -6.77
CA ALA A 446 -16.31 -11.66 -7.56
C ALA A 446 -17.57 -12.01 -8.39
N ILE A 447 -17.68 -13.28 -8.79
CA ILE A 447 -18.83 -13.82 -9.54
C ILE A 447 -20.02 -14.11 -8.61
N VAL A 448 -19.80 -14.81 -7.49
CA VAL A 448 -20.89 -15.37 -6.66
C VAL A 448 -21.34 -14.48 -5.49
N GLU A 449 -20.58 -13.45 -5.11
CA GLU A 449 -20.95 -12.59 -3.98
C GLU A 449 -22.17 -11.73 -4.29
N GLU A 450 -23.23 -11.86 -3.50
CA GLU A 450 -24.49 -11.15 -3.71
C GLU A 450 -24.52 -9.77 -3.04
N ARG A 451 -23.67 -9.53 -2.04
CA ARG A 451 -23.62 -8.24 -1.32
C ARG A 451 -22.90 -7.20 -2.20
N PRO A 452 -23.59 -6.15 -2.70
CA PRO A 452 -23.03 -5.28 -3.74
C PRO A 452 -21.72 -4.57 -3.33
N THR A 453 -21.60 -4.16 -2.06
CA THR A 453 -20.41 -3.48 -1.54
C THR A 453 -19.21 -4.41 -1.35
N VAL A 454 -19.45 -5.68 -1.06
CA VAL A 454 -18.41 -6.71 -0.92
C VAL A 454 -18.00 -7.20 -2.30
N ARG A 455 -18.96 -7.46 -3.20
CA ARG A 455 -18.72 -7.86 -4.58
C ARG A 455 -17.91 -6.84 -5.36
N ALA A 456 -18.22 -5.54 -5.22
CA ALA A 456 -17.42 -4.48 -5.84
C ALA A 456 -15.94 -4.53 -5.43
N ARG A 457 -15.62 -4.94 -4.19
CA ARG A 457 -14.24 -5.10 -3.74
C ARG A 457 -13.59 -6.39 -4.24
N ALA A 458 -14.36 -7.45 -4.35
CA ALA A 458 -13.93 -8.70 -4.97
C ALA A 458 -13.57 -8.46 -6.45
N LEU A 459 -14.41 -7.73 -7.20
CA LEU A 459 -14.15 -7.31 -8.58
C LEU A 459 -12.87 -6.48 -8.71
N VAL A 460 -12.66 -5.49 -7.82
CA VAL A 460 -11.40 -4.73 -7.81
C VAL A 460 -10.19 -5.64 -7.58
N ASN A 461 -10.26 -6.58 -6.63
CA ASN A 461 -9.18 -7.57 -6.43
C ASN A 461 -9.03 -8.54 -7.61
N ALA A 462 -10.13 -8.81 -8.34
CA ALA A 462 -10.07 -9.58 -9.58
C ALA A 462 -9.30 -8.80 -10.67
N GLY A 463 -9.50 -7.48 -10.81
CA GLY A 463 -8.68 -6.67 -11.72
C GLY A 463 -7.20 -6.60 -11.31
N LEU A 464 -6.93 -6.34 -10.03
CA LEU A 464 -5.55 -6.23 -9.51
C LEU A 464 -4.74 -7.53 -9.64
N GLY A 465 -5.42 -8.66 -9.79
CA GLY A 465 -4.81 -9.97 -9.96
C GLY A 465 -4.21 -10.25 -11.34
N GLY A 466 -4.31 -9.30 -12.27
CA GLY A 466 -3.82 -9.44 -13.64
C GLY A 466 -4.88 -10.00 -14.59
N GLU A 467 -4.41 -10.71 -15.62
CA GLU A 467 -5.26 -11.24 -16.69
C GLU A 467 -6.40 -12.13 -16.17
N LEU A 468 -7.50 -12.11 -16.90
CA LEU A 468 -8.67 -12.97 -16.69
C LEU A 468 -8.75 -13.95 -17.87
N THR A 469 -9.19 -15.18 -17.61
CA THR A 469 -9.51 -16.08 -18.73
C THR A 469 -10.70 -15.53 -19.52
N PRO A 470 -10.84 -15.88 -20.81
CA PRO A 470 -11.99 -15.44 -21.61
C PRO A 470 -13.35 -15.75 -20.95
N GLU A 471 -13.48 -16.92 -20.31
CA GLU A 471 -14.70 -17.31 -19.58
C GLU A 471 -14.94 -16.43 -18.35
N GLN A 472 -13.90 -16.16 -17.56
CA GLN A 472 -13.99 -15.28 -16.38
C GLN A 472 -14.38 -13.85 -16.79
N SER A 473 -13.77 -13.34 -17.85
CA SER A 473 -14.04 -12.01 -18.41
C SER A 473 -15.49 -11.89 -18.89
N ALA A 474 -15.95 -12.84 -19.71
CA ALA A 474 -17.31 -12.88 -20.21
C ALA A 474 -18.34 -12.99 -19.07
N THR A 475 -18.06 -13.80 -18.04
CA THR A 475 -18.93 -13.95 -16.86
C THR A 475 -19.03 -12.65 -16.06
N ILE A 476 -17.89 -11.99 -15.80
CA ILE A 476 -17.85 -10.71 -15.09
C ILE A 476 -18.58 -9.61 -15.90
N ALA A 477 -18.39 -9.57 -17.21
CA ALA A 477 -19.06 -8.63 -18.11
C ALA A 477 -20.56 -8.90 -18.27
N GLY A 478 -21.00 -10.16 -18.23
CA GLY A 478 -22.40 -10.54 -18.37
C GLY A 478 -23.31 -9.98 -17.26
N GLY A 479 -22.76 -9.73 -16.07
CA GLY A 479 -23.48 -9.09 -14.97
C GLY A 479 -23.52 -7.56 -15.03
N TYR A 480 -22.95 -6.92 -16.04
CA TYR A 480 -22.74 -5.47 -16.07
C TYR A 480 -24.04 -4.66 -16.21
N GLU A 481 -24.92 -5.05 -17.14
CA GLU A 481 -26.13 -4.28 -17.46
C GLU A 481 -27.12 -4.26 -16.29
N SER A 482 -27.21 -5.35 -15.53
CA SER A 482 -28.07 -5.45 -14.33
C SER A 482 -27.42 -4.89 -13.05
N ALA A 483 -26.13 -4.56 -13.09
CA ALA A 483 -25.38 -4.10 -11.92
C ALA A 483 -25.72 -2.66 -11.52
N ARG A 484 -25.58 -2.36 -10.23
CA ARG A 484 -25.67 -0.99 -9.69
C ARG A 484 -24.42 -0.18 -10.04
N SER A 485 -24.50 1.15 -9.99
CA SER A 485 -23.38 2.06 -10.33
C SER A 485 -22.04 1.70 -9.65
N LEU A 486 -22.03 1.30 -8.37
CA LEU A 486 -20.79 0.91 -7.69
C LEU A 486 -20.16 -0.37 -8.29
N GLU A 487 -20.99 -1.35 -8.60
CA GLU A 487 -20.56 -2.61 -9.19
C GLU A 487 -20.16 -2.41 -10.65
N ARG A 488 -20.91 -1.62 -11.44
CA ARG A 488 -20.53 -1.25 -12.82
C ARG A 488 -19.13 -0.64 -12.87
N HIS A 489 -18.86 0.34 -12.01
CA HIS A 489 -17.52 0.93 -11.91
C HIS A 489 -16.44 -0.10 -11.55
N ALA A 490 -16.74 -1.00 -10.59
CA ALA A 490 -15.81 -2.06 -10.21
C ALA A 490 -15.61 -3.13 -11.31
N THR A 491 -16.64 -3.41 -12.11
CA THR A 491 -16.57 -4.29 -13.28
C THR A 491 -15.72 -3.66 -14.38
N LEU A 492 -15.94 -2.38 -14.71
CA LEU A 492 -15.06 -1.66 -15.65
C LEU A 492 -13.61 -1.65 -15.17
N PHE A 493 -13.39 -1.42 -13.87
CA PHE A 493 -12.06 -1.53 -13.27
C PHE A 493 -11.46 -2.93 -13.46
N ALA A 494 -12.23 -3.98 -13.17
CA ALA A 494 -11.75 -5.36 -13.27
C ALA A 494 -11.37 -5.73 -14.72
N LEU A 495 -12.25 -5.42 -15.67
CA LEU A 495 -12.03 -5.65 -17.10
C LEU A 495 -10.87 -4.79 -17.63
N GLY A 496 -10.83 -3.52 -17.23
CA GLY A 496 -9.77 -2.56 -17.52
C GLY A 496 -8.39 -3.07 -17.15
N MET A 497 -8.21 -3.37 -15.87
CA MET A 497 -6.94 -3.89 -15.34
C MET A 497 -6.55 -5.24 -15.94
N ALA A 498 -7.53 -6.08 -16.30
CA ALA A 498 -7.27 -7.37 -16.94
C ALA A 498 -6.97 -7.26 -18.44
N GLY A 499 -7.15 -6.10 -19.07
CA GLY A 499 -7.01 -5.96 -20.53
C GLY A 499 -8.08 -6.71 -21.32
N ALA A 500 -9.28 -6.82 -20.75
CA ALA A 500 -10.35 -7.66 -21.27
C ALA A 500 -10.88 -7.19 -22.65
N PRO A 501 -11.09 -8.10 -23.61
CA PRO A 501 -11.61 -7.74 -24.94
C PRO A 501 -13.03 -7.16 -24.89
N GLU A 502 -13.82 -7.47 -23.86
CA GLU A 502 -15.18 -6.96 -23.66
C GLU A 502 -15.23 -5.43 -23.52
N LEU A 503 -14.11 -4.78 -23.18
CA LEU A 503 -14.01 -3.32 -23.14
C LEU A 503 -14.31 -2.68 -24.50
N ALA A 504 -13.93 -3.32 -25.61
CA ALA A 504 -14.21 -2.79 -26.95
C ALA A 504 -15.72 -2.69 -27.19
N ARG A 505 -16.48 -3.73 -26.81
CA ARG A 505 -17.94 -3.73 -26.87
C ARG A 505 -18.55 -2.69 -25.94
N LEU A 506 -18.05 -2.57 -24.70
CA LEU A 506 -18.54 -1.57 -23.74
C LEU A 506 -18.25 -0.13 -24.20
N ALA A 507 -17.16 0.09 -24.95
CA ALA A 507 -16.83 1.39 -25.55
C ALA A 507 -17.79 1.81 -26.67
N GLU A 508 -18.58 0.87 -27.21
CA GLU A 508 -19.64 1.11 -28.19
C GLU A 508 -21.04 1.22 -27.55
N SER A 509 -21.14 1.16 -26.21
CA SER A 509 -22.41 1.27 -25.50
C SER A 509 -23.14 2.59 -25.77
N GLU A 510 -24.46 2.52 -25.86
CA GLU A 510 -25.34 3.70 -25.91
C GLU A 510 -25.37 4.46 -24.57
N ASP A 511 -25.03 3.79 -23.46
CA ASP A 511 -24.88 4.43 -22.15
C ASP A 511 -23.57 5.23 -22.10
N ALA A 512 -23.70 6.56 -22.06
CA ALA A 512 -22.56 7.46 -22.15
C ALA A 512 -21.55 7.30 -21.01
N GLU A 513 -21.97 6.94 -19.79
CA GLU A 513 -21.06 6.67 -18.66
C GLU A 513 -20.22 5.41 -18.92
N THR A 514 -20.88 4.32 -19.37
CA THR A 514 -20.21 3.06 -19.75
C THR A 514 -19.24 3.26 -20.89
N GLN A 515 -19.68 3.91 -21.98
CA GLN A 515 -18.84 4.18 -23.14
C GLN A 515 -17.57 4.96 -22.76
N ARG A 516 -17.71 6.03 -21.99
CA ARG A 516 -16.56 6.87 -21.59
C ARG A 516 -15.61 6.11 -20.68
N GLY A 517 -16.12 5.38 -19.69
CA GLY A 517 -15.29 4.57 -18.79
C GLY A 517 -14.52 3.46 -19.51
N ALA A 518 -15.14 2.79 -20.48
CA ALA A 518 -14.49 1.77 -21.29
C ALA A 518 -13.42 2.37 -22.24
N LYS A 519 -13.73 3.50 -22.91
CA LYS A 519 -12.75 4.23 -23.73
C LYS A 519 -11.55 4.71 -22.91
N TRP A 520 -11.79 5.19 -21.69
CA TRP A 520 -10.72 5.56 -20.77
C TRP A 520 -9.78 4.38 -20.50
N TRP A 521 -10.32 3.19 -20.16
CA TRP A 521 -9.49 2.00 -19.94
C TRP A 521 -8.73 1.55 -21.19
N LEU A 522 -9.33 1.61 -22.37
CA LEU A 522 -8.64 1.31 -23.63
C LEU A 522 -7.46 2.27 -23.88
N SER A 523 -7.56 3.52 -23.43
CA SER A 523 -6.47 4.51 -23.54
C SER A 523 -5.41 4.39 -22.43
N GLN A 524 -5.85 4.08 -21.20
CA GLN A 524 -5.00 3.96 -20.02
C GLN A 524 -4.17 2.66 -20.06
N GLY A 525 -4.73 1.59 -20.62
CA GLY A 525 -4.11 0.28 -20.67
C GLY A 525 -4.32 -0.58 -19.42
N PRO A 526 -3.97 -1.87 -19.51
CA PRO A 526 -4.17 -2.86 -18.44
C PRO A 526 -3.21 -2.66 -17.27
N ALA A 527 -3.31 -3.53 -16.28
CA ALA A 527 -2.44 -3.55 -15.12
C ALA A 527 -0.96 -3.65 -15.53
N ILE A 528 -0.12 -2.81 -14.91
CA ILE A 528 1.32 -2.82 -15.11
C ILE A 528 1.94 -3.73 -14.05
N HIS A 529 2.51 -4.83 -14.53
CA HIS A 529 3.38 -5.73 -13.79
C HIS A 529 4.80 -5.53 -14.28
N ASP A 530 5.75 -5.34 -13.36
CA ASP A 530 7.15 -5.25 -13.76
C ASP A 530 7.69 -6.65 -14.09
N ARG A 531 8.36 -6.77 -15.24
CA ARG A 531 8.95 -8.03 -15.74
C ARG A 531 10.06 -8.60 -14.87
N ASP A 532 10.68 -7.78 -14.01
CA ASP A 532 11.75 -8.19 -13.09
C ASP A 532 11.20 -8.66 -11.73
N VAL A 533 9.88 -8.59 -11.51
CA VAL A 533 9.26 -9.08 -10.27
C VAL A 533 9.32 -10.60 -10.20
N LEU A 534 10.00 -11.10 -9.17
CA LEU A 534 10.06 -12.53 -8.88
C LEU A 534 8.68 -12.98 -8.37
N GLN A 535 8.14 -14.04 -8.96
CA GLN A 535 6.92 -14.66 -8.47
C GLN A 535 7.22 -15.38 -7.15
N GLY A 536 6.66 -14.85 -6.06
CA GLY A 536 6.79 -15.39 -4.70
C GLY A 536 5.76 -16.44 -4.34
#